data_AF-A0A645J7E2-F1
#
_entry.id   AF-A0A645J7E2-F1
#
_cell.length_a   1.000
_cell.length_b   1.000
_cell.length_c   1.000
_cell.angle_alpha   90.00
_cell.angle_beta   90.00
_cell.angle_gamma   90.00
#
_symmetry.space_group_name_H-M   'P 1'
#
loop_
_entity.id
_entity.type
_entity.pdbx_description
1 polymer ?
#
loop_
_entity_poly.entity_id
_entity_poly.type
_entity_poly.pdbx_seq_one_letter_code
_entity_poly.pdbx_strand_id
1 'polypeptide(L)'
;MNTDSLEVFPCFRQKKEDSVGHEFWTRDGLIFFDNRGPGHDGTITSRRTQAVVKETEDTGISPYVGLAEKTGKVRTTTPLMHYCNHYHCGKDARLLVGDQVDDIVRIDLTGSCPNVITLCRHKTSWYGQKTHCHPTISWEDDAVLYASDVQGRVHLYLTGWPD
;
A
#
# COMPACT_ATOMS: atom_id res chain seq x y z
N MET A 1 2.95 26.51 3.57
CA MET A 1 3.82 25.80 2.61
C MET A 1 3.54 26.41 1.25
N ASN A 2 4.55 26.99 0.61
CA ASN A 2 4.39 27.55 -0.73
C ASN A 2 4.62 26.41 -1.73
N THR A 3 3.61 26.03 -2.50
CA THR A 3 3.72 24.97 -3.52
C THR A 3 4.24 25.51 -4.85
N ASP A 4 4.46 26.82 -4.96
CA ASP A 4 5.01 27.47 -6.15
C ASP A 4 6.56 27.48 -6.14
N SER A 5 7.18 27.01 -5.05
CA SER A 5 8.61 26.73 -5.00
C SER A 5 8.88 25.25 -5.25
N LEU A 6 9.99 24.94 -5.93
CA LEU A 6 10.51 23.57 -6.09
C LEU A 6 11.27 23.08 -4.83
N GLU A 7 11.07 23.75 -3.69
CA GLU A 7 11.70 23.36 -2.42
C GLU A 7 11.00 22.14 -1.83
N VAL A 8 11.80 21.23 -1.27
CA VAL A 8 11.31 19.98 -0.70
C VAL A 8 10.97 20.14 0.77
N PHE A 9 9.81 19.63 1.17
CA PHE A 9 9.34 19.66 2.57
C PHE A 9 8.89 18.26 3.01
N PRO A 10 9.37 17.77 4.17
CA PRO A 10 8.93 16.47 4.67
C PRO A 10 7.49 16.55 5.18
N CYS A 11 6.59 15.81 4.52
CA CYS A 11 5.17 15.71 4.89
C CYS A 11 4.87 14.56 5.88
N PHE A 12 5.88 13.75 6.19
CA PHE A 12 5.91 12.84 7.33
C PHE A 12 7.36 12.77 7.80
N ARG A 13 7.59 12.78 9.11
CA ARG A 13 8.94 12.72 9.70
C ARG A 13 9.07 11.41 10.47
N GLN A 14 9.77 10.46 9.87
CA GLN A 14 10.01 9.14 10.43
C GLN A 14 10.81 9.23 11.74
N LYS A 15 10.40 8.42 12.72
CA LYS A 15 11.18 8.08 13.91
C LYS A 15 12.06 6.87 13.61
N LYS A 16 12.88 6.46 14.59
CA LYS A 16 13.80 5.33 14.45
C LYS A 16 13.06 4.02 14.15
N GLU A 17 11.83 3.92 14.62
CA GLU A 17 10.97 2.75 14.52
C GLU A 17 10.08 2.76 13.26
N ASP A 18 10.17 3.81 12.43
CA ASP A 18 9.32 3.95 11.26
C ASP A 18 10.06 3.51 9.98
N SER A 19 9.34 2.80 9.10
CA SER A 19 9.77 2.56 7.71
C SER A 19 8.55 2.65 6.79
N VAL A 20 8.35 3.83 6.21
CA VAL A 20 7.37 4.13 5.18
C VAL A 20 7.93 3.73 3.83
N GLY A 21 7.12 3.07 2.99
CA GLY A 21 7.56 2.75 1.64
C GLY A 21 6.47 2.71 0.58
N HIS A 22 5.26 3.16 0.89
CA HIS A 22 4.24 3.46 -0.10
C HIS A 22 3.38 4.66 0.32
N GLU A 23 3.24 5.61 -0.60
CA GLU A 23 2.53 6.86 -0.37
C GLU A 23 1.73 7.30 -1.60
N PHE A 24 0.59 7.95 -1.37
CA PHE A 24 -0.21 8.56 -2.44
C PHE A 24 -1.16 9.62 -1.90
N TRP A 25 -1.71 10.43 -2.81
CA TRP A 25 -2.76 11.41 -2.49
C TRP A 25 -4.13 10.76 -2.44
N THR A 26 -4.87 11.02 -1.37
CA THR A 26 -6.31 10.73 -1.32
C THR A 26 -7.08 11.82 -2.05
N ARG A 27 -8.34 11.53 -2.43
CA ARG A 27 -9.16 12.47 -3.20
C ARG A 27 -9.57 13.72 -2.44
N ASP A 28 -9.65 13.63 -1.11
CA ASP A 28 -9.90 14.75 -0.21
C ASP A 28 -8.64 15.57 0.11
N GLY A 29 -7.49 15.23 -0.51
CA GLY A 29 -6.26 16.01 -0.42
C GLY A 29 -5.39 15.69 0.79
N LEU A 30 -5.64 14.57 1.47
CA LEU A 30 -4.71 14.01 2.45
C LEU A 30 -3.64 13.16 1.75
N ILE A 31 -2.59 12.86 2.49
CA ILE A 31 -1.52 11.95 2.10
C ILE A 31 -1.78 10.64 2.84
N PHE A 32 -1.97 9.57 2.08
CA PHE A 32 -1.91 8.22 2.62
C PHE A 32 -0.45 7.77 2.69
N PHE A 33 -0.10 7.04 3.74
CA PHE A 33 1.19 6.36 3.85
C PHE A 33 1.03 5.02 4.58
N ASP A 34 1.85 4.04 4.24
CA ASP A 34 2.05 2.86 5.05
C ASP A 34 3.27 3.00 5.96
N ASN A 35 3.34 2.21 7.02
CA ASN A 35 4.50 2.10 7.87
C ASN A 35 4.68 0.65 8.30
N ARG A 36 5.80 0.08 7.88
CA ARG A 36 6.10 -1.35 7.98
C ARG A 36 6.94 -1.69 9.21
N GLY A 37 7.36 -0.69 9.97
CA GLY A 37 8.34 -0.87 11.04
C GLY A 37 9.77 -1.04 10.53
N PRO A 38 10.77 -1.07 11.42
CA PRO A 38 12.16 -0.94 11.05
C PRO A 38 12.67 -2.15 10.25
N GLY A 39 13.52 -1.88 9.23
CA GLY A 39 14.23 -2.91 8.46
C GLY A 39 13.47 -3.54 7.29
N HIS A 40 12.21 -3.16 7.07
CA HIS A 40 11.42 -3.57 5.91
C HIS A 40 11.71 -2.71 4.67
N ASP A 41 11.95 -3.37 3.53
CA ASP A 41 12.25 -2.77 2.21
C ASP A 41 11.04 -2.76 1.26
N GLY A 42 9.89 -3.29 1.69
CA GLY A 42 8.65 -3.18 0.90
C GLY A 42 8.58 -3.96 -0.40
N THR A 43 9.55 -4.84 -0.65
CA THR A 43 9.68 -5.56 -1.92
C THR A 43 9.35 -7.04 -1.71
N ILE A 44 8.54 -7.66 -2.58
CA ILE A 44 8.38 -9.12 -2.61
C ILE A 44 9.53 -9.71 -3.43
N THR A 45 10.30 -10.60 -2.81
CA THR A 45 11.37 -11.35 -3.47
C THR A 45 10.79 -12.44 -4.38
N SER A 46 11.60 -12.96 -5.30
CA SER A 46 11.23 -14.11 -6.13
C SER A 46 10.90 -15.38 -5.32
N ARG A 47 11.29 -15.44 -4.04
CA ARG A 47 10.92 -16.51 -3.10
C ARG A 47 9.57 -16.28 -2.43
N ARG A 48 8.82 -15.26 -2.87
CA ARG A 48 7.51 -14.87 -2.29
C ARG A 48 7.60 -14.51 -0.81
N THR A 49 8.78 -14.05 -0.40
CA THR A 49 8.99 -13.47 0.92
C THR A 49 9.25 -11.99 0.79
N GLN A 50 9.01 -11.29 1.87
CA GLN A 50 9.32 -9.88 1.97
C GLN A 50 10.83 -9.64 2.08
N ALA A 51 11.32 -8.68 1.31
CA ALA A 51 12.69 -8.21 1.39
C ALA A 51 12.84 -7.37 2.67
N VAL A 52 13.83 -7.74 3.45
CA VAL A 52 14.29 -6.99 4.61
C VAL A 52 15.75 -6.63 4.37
N VAL A 53 16.12 -5.38 4.66
CA VAL A 53 17.50 -4.90 4.45
C VAL A 53 18.47 -5.60 5.41
N LYS A 54 17.96 -6.04 6.58
CA LYS A 54 18.62 -6.90 7.57
C LYS A 54 17.56 -7.78 8.25
N GLU A 55 17.95 -8.92 8.80
CA GLU A 55 17.06 -9.66 9.71
C GLU A 55 16.59 -8.70 10.82
N THR A 56 15.28 -8.54 10.91
CA THR A 56 14.66 -7.62 11.86
C THR A 56 14.45 -8.36 13.17
N GLU A 57 14.93 -7.77 14.28
CA GLU A 57 14.48 -8.17 15.61
C GLU A 57 12.95 -7.95 15.69
N ASP A 58 12.23 -8.88 16.31
CA ASP A 58 10.81 -8.68 16.60
C ASP A 58 10.67 -7.50 17.57
N THR A 59 10.30 -6.34 17.01
CA THR A 59 10.17 -5.10 17.77
C THR A 59 8.84 -5.00 18.52
N GLY A 60 7.91 -5.95 18.31
CA GLY A 60 6.54 -5.87 18.82
C GLY A 60 5.71 -4.73 18.20
N ILE A 61 6.25 -4.03 17.19
CA ILE A 61 5.57 -2.94 16.51
C ILE A 61 4.72 -3.52 15.39
N SER A 62 3.40 -3.34 15.51
CA SER A 62 2.48 -3.69 14.43
C SER A 62 2.58 -2.66 13.30
N PRO A 63 2.67 -3.08 12.03
CA PRO A 63 2.60 -2.16 10.92
C PRO A 63 1.26 -1.44 10.92
N TYR A 64 1.21 -0.27 10.30
CA TYR A 64 0.01 0.54 10.23
C TYR A 64 -0.06 1.34 8.94
N VAL A 65 -1.25 1.83 8.61
CA VAL A 65 -1.44 2.87 7.60
C VAL A 65 -1.91 4.15 8.26
N GLY A 66 -1.59 5.28 7.66
CA GLY A 66 -1.93 6.58 8.18
C GLY A 66 -2.41 7.55 7.11
N LEU A 67 -3.15 8.55 7.58
CA LEU A 67 -3.50 9.74 6.81
C LEU A 67 -2.83 10.94 7.43
N ALA A 68 -2.17 11.75 6.62
CA ALA A 68 -1.52 12.98 7.04
C ALA A 68 -1.95 14.16 6.16
N GLU A 69 -1.91 15.35 6.72
CA GLU A 69 -1.95 16.57 5.93
C GLU A 69 -0.59 16.84 5.28
N LYS A 70 -0.60 17.57 4.16
CA LYS A 70 0.62 18.14 3.55
C LYS A 70 1.46 19.01 4.50
N THR A 71 0.91 19.42 5.63
CA THR A 71 1.62 20.19 6.67
C THR A 71 2.54 19.33 7.54
N GLY A 72 2.46 18.00 7.45
CA GLY A 72 3.16 17.08 8.35
C GLY A 72 2.29 16.55 9.49
N LYS A 73 1.06 17.04 9.64
CA LYS A 73 0.17 16.62 10.72
C LYS A 73 -0.51 15.30 10.39
N VAL A 74 -0.17 14.24 11.12
CA VAL A 74 -0.87 12.94 11.07
C VAL A 74 -2.27 13.08 11.68
N ARG A 75 -3.30 12.65 10.94
CA ARG A 75 -4.72 12.71 11.33
C ARG A 75 -5.18 11.44 12.00
N THR A 76 -4.82 10.29 11.43
CA THR A 76 -5.18 8.98 11.96
C THR A 76 -4.13 7.96 11.58
N THR A 77 -4.03 6.90 12.39
CA THR A 77 -3.30 5.69 12.07
C THR A 77 -4.17 4.48 12.40
N THR A 78 -4.10 3.46 11.58
CA THR A 78 -4.86 2.22 11.75
C THR A 78 -3.87 1.04 11.68
N PRO A 79 -3.74 0.25 12.75
CA PRO A 79 -2.91 -0.96 12.73
C PRO A 79 -3.38 -1.90 11.62
N LEU A 80 -2.43 -2.53 10.94
CA LEU A 80 -2.70 -3.56 9.95
C LEU A 80 -2.13 -4.89 10.45
N MET A 81 -2.92 -5.96 10.35
CA MET A 81 -2.45 -7.32 10.69
C MET A 81 -1.63 -7.95 9.56
N HIS A 82 -1.85 -7.49 8.33
CA HIS A 82 -1.18 -7.97 7.13
C HIS A 82 -0.84 -6.77 6.25
N TYR A 83 0.23 -6.92 5.46
CA TYR A 83 0.76 -5.85 4.66
C TYR A 83 0.85 -6.26 3.19
N CYS A 84 0.46 -5.31 2.35
CA CYS A 84 0.68 -5.31 0.91
C CYS A 84 1.91 -4.44 0.61
N ASN A 85 2.48 -4.62 -0.58
CA ASN A 85 3.57 -3.74 -1.00
C ASN A 85 3.06 -2.41 -1.53
N HIS A 86 1.91 -2.46 -2.21
CA HIS A 86 1.23 -1.34 -2.80
C HIS A 86 -0.18 -1.27 -2.27
N TYR A 87 -0.63 -0.05 -2.08
CA TYR A 87 -1.99 0.25 -1.71
C TYR A 87 -2.57 1.32 -2.64
N HIS A 88 -3.88 1.30 -2.77
CA HIS A 88 -4.63 2.47 -3.23
C HIS A 88 -5.93 2.52 -2.45
N CYS A 89 -6.52 3.70 -2.27
CA CYS A 89 -7.79 3.84 -1.59
C CYS A 89 -8.93 4.30 -2.52
N GLY A 90 -10.16 4.02 -2.10
CA GLY A 90 -11.37 4.61 -2.70
C GLY A 90 -11.54 6.08 -2.34
N LYS A 91 -12.71 6.65 -2.65
CA LYS A 91 -13.04 8.07 -2.46
C LYS A 91 -12.80 8.60 -1.05
N ASP A 92 -13.13 7.81 -0.02
CA ASP A 92 -13.13 8.23 1.38
C ASP A 92 -11.90 7.75 2.19
N ALA A 93 -10.95 7.10 1.52
CA ALA A 93 -9.76 6.50 2.13
C ALA A 93 -10.02 5.46 3.23
N ARG A 94 -11.25 4.91 3.33
CA ARG A 94 -11.60 3.87 4.32
C ARG A 94 -11.56 2.46 3.77
N LEU A 95 -11.70 2.32 2.45
CA LEU A 95 -11.49 1.06 1.76
C LEU A 95 -10.21 1.13 0.94
N LEU A 96 -9.34 0.15 1.13
CA LEU A 96 -8.09 0.01 0.39
C LEU A 96 -8.13 -1.20 -0.53
N VAL A 97 -7.42 -1.12 -1.64
CA VAL A 97 -6.95 -2.28 -2.39
C VAL A 97 -5.46 -2.47 -2.14
N GLY A 98 -4.99 -3.72 -2.10
CA GLY A 98 -3.56 -4.00 -2.05
C GLY A 98 -3.17 -5.29 -2.75
N ASP A 99 -1.89 -5.40 -3.09
CA ASP A 99 -1.25 -6.59 -3.68
C ASP A 99 -0.54 -7.41 -2.59
N GLN A 100 -1.30 -8.21 -1.85
CA GLN A 100 -0.63 -9.27 -1.07
C GLN A 100 0.21 -10.14 -2.00
N VAL A 101 1.07 -10.98 -1.43
CA VAL A 101 2.09 -11.77 -2.15
C VAL A 101 1.59 -12.44 -3.44
N ASP A 102 0.38 -13.00 -3.44
CA ASP A 102 -0.22 -13.66 -4.62
C ASP A 102 -1.62 -13.12 -4.99
N ASP A 103 -2.19 -12.24 -4.16
CA ASP A 103 -3.61 -11.90 -4.16
C ASP A 103 -3.84 -10.39 -4.20
N ILE A 104 -4.83 -9.97 -4.98
CA ILE A 104 -5.46 -8.65 -4.82
C ILE A 104 -6.46 -8.76 -3.69
N VAL A 105 -6.35 -7.88 -2.70
CA VAL A 105 -7.24 -7.84 -1.55
C VAL A 105 -7.93 -6.49 -1.41
N ARG A 106 -9.17 -6.49 -0.92
CA ARG A 106 -9.86 -5.33 -0.36
C ARG A 106 -9.63 -5.33 1.15
N ILE A 107 -9.30 -4.16 1.69
CA ILE A 107 -9.10 -3.94 3.13
C ILE A 107 -10.08 -2.88 3.57
N ASP A 108 -10.98 -3.23 4.49
CA ASP A 108 -11.96 -2.32 5.08
C ASP A 108 -11.45 -1.83 6.44
N LEU A 109 -11.26 -0.51 6.56
CA LEU A 109 -10.77 0.18 7.75
C LEU A 109 -11.90 0.80 8.60
N THR A 110 -13.17 0.56 8.27
CA THR A 110 -14.32 1.17 8.96
C THR A 110 -14.59 0.56 10.34
N GLY A 111 -14.19 -0.69 10.55
CA GLY A 111 -14.35 -1.43 11.81
C GLY A 111 -13.28 -1.12 12.85
N SER A 112 -13.40 -1.76 14.03
CA SER A 112 -12.38 -1.68 15.08
C SER A 112 -11.05 -2.35 14.70
N CYS A 113 -11.12 -3.30 13.77
CA CYS A 113 -9.98 -4.00 13.19
C CYS A 113 -10.16 -4.03 11.66
N PRO A 114 -9.07 -3.94 10.87
CA PRO A 114 -9.16 -4.09 9.43
C PRO A 114 -9.72 -5.45 9.03
N ASN A 115 -10.70 -5.45 8.13
CA ASN A 115 -11.23 -6.67 7.53
C ASN A 115 -10.64 -6.85 6.12
N VAL A 116 -10.10 -8.03 5.82
CA VAL A 116 -9.41 -8.30 4.55
C VAL A 116 -10.18 -9.35 3.75
N ILE A 117 -10.51 -9.02 2.50
CA ILE A 117 -11.23 -9.89 1.57
C ILE A 117 -10.38 -10.07 0.31
N THR A 118 -10.08 -11.31 -0.06
CA THR A 118 -9.41 -11.62 -1.33
C THR A 118 -10.38 -11.40 -2.50
N LEU A 119 -9.99 -10.55 -3.45
CA LEU A 119 -10.75 -10.28 -4.68
C LEU A 119 -10.38 -11.29 -5.77
N CYS A 120 -9.08 -11.47 -6.03
CA CYS A 120 -8.58 -12.41 -7.03
C CYS A 120 -7.08 -12.69 -6.85
N ARG A 121 -6.55 -13.69 -7.57
CA ARG A 121 -5.10 -13.95 -7.68
C ARG A 121 -4.49 -13.13 -8.81
N HIS A 122 -3.50 -12.29 -8.52
CA HIS A 122 -2.83 -11.49 -9.56
C HIS A 122 -1.80 -12.29 -10.37
N LYS A 123 -1.26 -13.39 -9.81
CA LYS A 123 -0.36 -14.35 -10.49
C LYS A 123 0.91 -13.72 -11.10
N THR A 124 1.41 -12.65 -10.50
CA THR A 124 2.71 -12.07 -10.87
C THR A 124 3.81 -13.08 -10.56
N SER A 125 4.77 -13.24 -11.47
CA SER A 125 5.80 -14.27 -11.37
C SER A 125 6.84 -14.00 -10.28
N TRP A 126 7.06 -12.73 -9.95
CA TRP A 126 8.14 -12.21 -9.07
C TRP A 126 9.57 -12.58 -9.48
N TYR A 127 9.76 -13.49 -10.44
CA TYR A 127 11.07 -14.02 -10.84
C TYR A 127 11.91 -13.01 -11.61
N GLY A 128 11.30 -12.36 -12.61
CA GLY A 128 11.99 -11.38 -13.46
C GLY A 128 11.93 -9.95 -12.96
N GLN A 129 11.18 -9.67 -11.87
CA GLN A 129 10.85 -8.34 -11.36
C GLN A 129 10.38 -7.37 -12.48
N LYS A 130 9.81 -7.91 -13.56
CA LYS A 130 9.39 -7.16 -14.76
C LYS A 130 8.15 -6.32 -14.49
N THR A 131 7.36 -6.75 -13.51
CA THR A 131 6.20 -6.02 -12.99
C THR A 131 6.10 -6.31 -11.52
N HIS A 132 5.73 -5.28 -10.79
CA HIS A 132 5.17 -5.41 -9.46
C HIS A 132 3.66 -5.24 -9.64
N CYS A 133 2.84 -5.84 -8.79
CA CYS A 133 1.40 -5.65 -8.93
C CYS A 133 1.01 -4.33 -8.26
N HIS A 134 0.62 -3.31 -9.01
CA HIS A 134 0.18 -2.04 -8.43
C HIS A 134 -1.32 -1.87 -8.66
N PRO A 135 -2.18 -2.39 -7.76
CA PRO A 135 -3.61 -2.23 -7.90
C PRO A 135 -4.02 -0.79 -7.60
N THR A 136 -4.94 -0.29 -8.41
CA THR A 136 -5.55 1.03 -8.27
C THR A 136 -7.07 0.90 -8.32
N ILE A 137 -7.77 1.74 -7.59
CA ILE A 137 -9.24 1.78 -7.61
C ILE A 137 -9.67 2.83 -8.64
N SER A 138 -10.63 2.45 -9.47
CA SER A 138 -11.28 3.34 -10.45
C SER A 138 -11.85 4.61 -9.80
N TRP A 139 -12.07 5.65 -10.60
CA TRP A 139 -12.68 6.90 -10.12
C TRP A 139 -14.09 6.72 -9.57
N GLU A 140 -14.83 5.69 -9.94
CA GLU A 140 -16.17 5.46 -9.41
C GLU A 140 -16.23 4.48 -8.25
N ASP A 141 -15.09 3.91 -7.86
CA ASP A 141 -14.97 2.86 -6.84
C ASP A 141 -15.78 1.59 -7.21
N ASP A 142 -15.82 1.22 -8.51
CA ASP A 142 -16.56 0.06 -9.02
C ASP A 142 -15.64 -1.03 -9.63
N ALA A 143 -14.40 -0.67 -9.93
CA ALA A 143 -13.39 -1.58 -10.46
C ALA A 143 -11.99 -1.34 -9.88
N VAL A 144 -11.17 -2.40 -9.95
CA VAL A 144 -9.74 -2.39 -9.66
C VAL A 144 -8.96 -2.67 -10.94
N LEU A 145 -7.94 -1.85 -11.20
CA LEU A 145 -6.99 -2.00 -12.30
C LEU A 145 -5.60 -2.37 -11.75
N TYR A 146 -4.96 -3.40 -12.30
CA TYR A 146 -3.61 -3.81 -11.91
C TYR A 146 -2.81 -4.37 -13.07
N ALA A 147 -1.47 -4.39 -12.93
CA ALA A 147 -0.54 -5.00 -13.87
C ALA A 147 -0.05 -6.36 -13.37
N SER A 148 0.11 -7.33 -14.28
CA SER A 148 0.69 -8.65 -13.98
C SER A 148 1.35 -9.26 -15.22
N ASP A 149 2.34 -10.13 -15.00
CA ASP A 149 3.11 -10.81 -16.03
C ASP A 149 2.75 -12.30 -16.20
N VAL A 150 1.53 -12.70 -15.82
CA VAL A 150 1.00 -14.08 -15.79
C VAL A 150 1.13 -14.91 -17.09
N GLN A 151 1.63 -14.32 -18.19
CA GLN A 151 1.90 -15.01 -19.46
C GLN A 151 3.28 -14.64 -20.06
N GLY A 152 4.24 -14.23 -19.21
CA GLY A 152 5.59 -13.82 -19.63
C GLY A 152 5.67 -12.43 -20.25
N ARG A 153 4.55 -11.71 -20.34
CA ARG A 153 4.43 -10.30 -20.75
C ARG A 153 3.52 -9.56 -19.77
N VAL A 154 3.82 -8.28 -19.56
CA VAL A 154 3.05 -7.41 -18.68
C VAL A 154 1.75 -7.02 -19.38
N HIS A 155 0.63 -7.31 -18.74
CA HIS A 155 -0.70 -6.92 -19.17
C HIS A 155 -1.42 -6.17 -18.05
N LEU A 156 -2.40 -5.35 -18.45
CA LEU A 156 -3.35 -4.73 -17.53
C LEU A 156 -4.56 -5.65 -17.37
N TYR A 157 -5.02 -5.78 -16.14
CA TYR A 157 -6.17 -6.59 -15.75
C TYR A 157 -7.15 -5.74 -14.96
N LEU A 158 -8.43 -6.00 -15.19
CA LEU A 158 -9.53 -5.39 -14.46
C LEU A 158 -10.23 -6.48 -13.64
N THR A 159 -10.57 -6.16 -12.39
CA THR A 159 -11.48 -6.97 -11.57
C THR A 159 -12.54 -6.06 -10.94
N GLY A 160 -13.69 -6.65 -10.58
CA GLY A 160 -14.75 -5.91 -9.89
C GLY A 160 -14.36 -5.49 -8.48
N TRP A 161 -15.02 -4.44 -7.99
CA TRP A 161 -14.97 -3.99 -6.61
C TRP A 161 -16.29 -4.32 -5.92
N PRO A 162 -16.36 -5.40 -5.11
CA PRO A 162 -17.60 -5.77 -4.45
C PRO A 162 -17.92 -4.79 -3.31
N ASP A 163 -19.21 -4.48 -3.13
CA ASP A 163 -19.76 -3.71 -1.99
C ASP A 163 -19.46 -4.38 -0.64
#